data_AF-A0A644UB97-F1
#
_entry.id   AF-A0A644UB97-F1
#
_cell.length_a   1.000
_cell.length_b   1.000
_cell.length_c   1.000
_cell.angle_alpha   90.00
_cell.angle_beta   90.00
_cell.angle_gamma   90.00
#
_symmetry.space_group_name_H-M   'P 1'
#
loop_
_entity.id
_entity.type
_entity.pdbx_description
1 polymer ?
#
loop_
_entity_poly.entity_id
_entity_poly.type
_entity_poly.pdbx_seq_one_letter_code
_entity_poly.pdbx_strand_id
1 'polypeptide(L)'
;MKRQLSIFLVLMLVLSVLLPVKTYAEGDGNIDHGGGGVGGGTSESYWEPGNEGVRITVIRVSNRTAVTTPVDFTNNTPAVDVHFGKVSKIAYTNGRSIAPTTSTYTCINIEIPLPRIISSASGQASIEEIKRYFCSEYVLMRIADVTGFAYDTLINGDYKLLLEPIVYLRFQGIDMAMTATEAALYDQQLGGGLRNTMGSLTHKNLPLAMFLEVPDLGYPAWSGSRTSSAANADIISALGIGIVRFREAPADPPEVTTYDYEYRTNTEVLTSVTVRGGQADPDHPVTVHFTIGGQTYTVSGVYYPEGDSQLVWVRWRTPSTPQTMNISVSVSGGGSVSQGNITARIVDLSGNDPPNPVADDRNDSYVRPAIPNKVQLTSASWGIWRPWWYAYWVWHSNWNWYSDGNGGGFWVDNGQWVDEGWWEFDWDAYQASLSAAMSIVPDAKNPTASGKNMKSGYGVNQTTTANVSTNQSSAVTGAQTALTYFPEFLYATYWRLLERTQNGYGSKFEFAPNKYSTYKRRTHFTPVYFLDGAYTPYTWLADCWTPTGMLSVNLSDSVTIHGTLWDDWHIGPVKP
;
A
#
# COMPACT_ATOMS: atom_id res chain seq x y z
N MET A 1 49.61 -9.85 -50.76
CA MET A 1 49.28 -9.06 -49.56
C MET A 1 47.87 -8.48 -49.59
N LYS A 2 47.49 -7.61 -50.55
CA LYS A 2 46.16 -6.96 -50.56
C LYS A 2 44.96 -7.92 -50.48
N ARG A 3 45.00 -9.04 -51.22
CA ARG A 3 43.92 -10.03 -51.24
C ARG A 3 43.77 -10.82 -49.93
N GLN A 4 44.86 -11.05 -49.19
CA GLN A 4 44.81 -11.68 -47.87
C GLN A 4 44.34 -10.71 -46.79
N LEU A 5 44.69 -9.42 -46.92
CA LEU A 5 44.19 -8.37 -46.04
C LEU A 5 42.67 -8.20 -46.17
N SER A 6 42.13 -8.23 -47.40
CA SER A 6 40.68 -8.16 -47.64
C SER A 6 39.92 -9.35 -47.09
N ILE A 7 40.47 -10.57 -47.21
CA ILE A 7 39.86 -11.77 -46.64
C ILE A 7 39.85 -11.67 -45.11
N PHE A 8 40.95 -11.21 -44.50
CA PHE A 8 41.04 -11.01 -43.05
C PHE A 8 40.04 -9.97 -42.54
N LEU A 9 39.85 -8.87 -43.30
CA LEU A 9 38.90 -7.81 -42.94
C LEU A 9 37.44 -8.28 -43.03
N VAL A 10 37.10 -9.05 -44.07
CA VAL A 10 35.76 -9.66 -44.22
C VAL A 10 35.53 -10.71 -43.15
N LEU A 11 36.54 -11.53 -42.81
CA LEU A 11 36.43 -12.51 -41.74
C LEU A 11 36.22 -11.84 -40.37
N MET A 12 36.88 -10.71 -40.10
CA MET A 12 36.68 -9.92 -38.88
C MET A 12 35.28 -9.30 -38.81
N LEU A 13 34.77 -8.80 -39.95
CA LEU A 13 33.43 -8.23 -40.04
C LEU A 13 32.36 -9.31 -39.82
N VAL A 14 32.55 -10.49 -40.40
CA VAL A 14 31.66 -11.66 -40.21
C VAL A 14 31.75 -12.19 -38.79
N LEU A 15 32.94 -12.23 -38.17
CA LEU A 15 33.09 -12.59 -36.75
C LEU A 15 32.41 -11.56 -35.82
N SER A 16 32.42 -10.27 -36.15
CA SER A 16 31.76 -9.23 -35.35
C SER A 16 30.23 -9.30 -35.38
N VAL A 17 29.65 -9.88 -36.45
CA VAL A 17 28.20 -10.08 -36.61
C VAL A 17 27.74 -11.44 -36.02
N LEU A 18 28.65 -12.41 -35.89
CA LEU A 18 28.38 -13.77 -35.38
C LEU A 18 28.62 -13.92 -33.87
N LEU A 19 29.18 -12.92 -33.19
CA LEU A 19 29.25 -12.91 -31.73
C LEU A 19 27.89 -12.45 -31.17
N PRO A 20 27.13 -13.30 -30.45
CA PRO A 20 25.97 -12.82 -29.74
C PRO A 20 26.44 -11.77 -28.74
N VAL A 21 26.02 -10.51 -28.91
CA VAL A 21 26.18 -9.49 -27.87
C VAL A 21 25.36 -9.99 -26.69
N LYS A 22 26.05 -10.60 -25.71
CA LYS A 22 25.46 -10.85 -24.40
C LYS A 22 25.28 -9.48 -23.76
N THR A 23 24.10 -8.88 -23.93
CA THR A 23 23.67 -7.76 -23.09
C THR A 23 23.58 -8.30 -21.68
N TYR A 24 24.52 -7.93 -20.82
CA TYR A 24 24.38 -8.19 -19.39
C TYR A 24 23.20 -7.35 -18.90
N ALA A 25 22.22 -7.98 -18.25
CA ALA A 25 21.20 -7.24 -17.52
C ALA A 25 21.87 -6.63 -16.28
N GLU A 26 21.86 -5.31 -16.16
CA GLU A 26 22.38 -4.60 -14.98
C GLU A 26 21.34 -4.48 -13.86
N GLY A 27 20.05 -4.63 -14.21
CA GLY A 27 18.94 -4.66 -13.27
C GLY A 27 18.14 -5.96 -13.32
N ASP A 28 17.34 -6.16 -12.27
CA ASP A 28 16.33 -7.21 -12.16
C ASP A 28 14.92 -6.60 -12.22
N GLY A 29 14.15 -6.97 -13.25
CA GLY A 29 12.83 -6.42 -13.52
C GLY A 29 11.72 -7.22 -12.83
N ASN A 30 11.14 -6.65 -11.79
CA ASN A 30 9.93 -7.14 -11.13
C ASN A 30 8.68 -6.58 -11.85
N ILE A 31 8.35 -7.20 -12.97
CA ILE A 31 7.29 -6.75 -13.89
C ILE A 31 6.63 -7.99 -14.49
N ASP A 32 5.31 -7.99 -14.56
CA ASP A 32 4.48 -8.95 -15.29
C ASP A 32 3.33 -8.17 -15.99
N HIS A 33 2.64 -8.81 -16.92
CA HIS A 33 1.64 -8.16 -17.77
C HIS A 33 0.44 -9.06 -18.11
N GLY A 34 -0.59 -8.42 -18.66
CA GLY A 34 -1.83 -9.03 -19.11
C GLY A 34 -2.57 -8.13 -20.11
N GLY A 35 -3.89 -8.27 -20.19
CA GLY A 35 -4.76 -7.49 -21.07
C GLY A 35 -5.47 -8.33 -22.13
N GLY A 36 -6.17 -7.67 -23.07
CA GLY A 36 -6.89 -8.33 -24.17
C GLY A 36 -7.23 -7.37 -25.30
N GLY A 37 -8.27 -7.66 -26.09
CA GLY A 37 -8.74 -6.74 -27.12
C GLY A 37 -9.23 -5.41 -26.53
N VAL A 38 -8.91 -4.31 -27.20
CA VAL A 38 -9.52 -2.98 -26.98
C VAL A 38 -10.79 -2.93 -27.84
N GLY A 39 -11.92 -2.55 -27.25
CA GLY A 39 -13.16 -2.32 -28.00
C GLY A 39 -13.05 -1.13 -28.97
N GLY A 40 -14.02 -0.97 -29.87
CA GLY A 40 -14.07 0.17 -30.79
C GLY A 40 -14.29 1.50 -30.05
N GLY A 41 -13.66 2.58 -30.53
CA GLY A 41 -13.85 3.94 -30.02
C GLY A 41 -14.88 4.74 -30.83
N THR A 42 -15.26 5.91 -30.31
CA THR A 42 -16.04 6.92 -31.04
C THR A 42 -15.12 8.04 -31.56
N SER A 43 -15.63 8.96 -32.38
CA SER A 43 -14.84 10.13 -32.84
C SER A 43 -14.38 11.04 -31.70
N GLU A 44 -15.06 11.00 -30.56
CA GLU A 44 -14.77 11.87 -29.41
C GLU A 44 -14.00 11.13 -28.29
N SER A 45 -14.02 9.80 -28.30
CA SER A 45 -13.35 8.98 -27.29
C SER A 45 -12.69 7.76 -27.94
N TYR A 46 -11.39 7.84 -28.18
CA TYR A 46 -10.63 6.78 -28.82
C TYR A 46 -9.17 6.74 -28.38
N TRP A 47 -8.53 5.62 -28.65
CA TRP A 47 -7.10 5.41 -28.51
C TRP A 47 -6.60 4.69 -29.75
N GLU A 48 -5.51 5.21 -30.32
CA GLU A 48 -4.83 4.54 -31.40
C GLU A 48 -3.81 3.55 -30.83
N PRO A 49 -3.90 2.25 -31.18
CA PRO A 49 -2.96 1.26 -30.67
C PRO A 49 -1.50 1.62 -30.93
N GLY A 50 -0.69 1.69 -29.88
CA GLY A 50 0.70 2.13 -29.94
C GLY A 50 0.95 3.58 -29.52
N ASN A 51 -0.11 4.37 -29.29
CA ASN A 51 -0.01 5.68 -28.64
C ASN A 51 0.17 5.51 -27.13
N GLU A 52 1.38 5.14 -26.74
CA GLU A 52 1.76 4.76 -25.38
C GLU A 52 3.14 5.29 -25.00
N GLY A 53 3.43 5.24 -23.69
CA GLY A 53 4.73 5.60 -23.13
C GLY A 53 4.94 4.95 -21.77
N VAL A 54 6.05 5.28 -21.13
CA VAL A 54 6.36 4.85 -19.75
C VAL A 54 6.88 6.05 -18.97
N ARG A 55 6.25 6.33 -17.82
CA ARG A 55 6.77 7.24 -16.80
C ARG A 55 7.81 6.52 -15.96
N ILE A 56 8.92 7.18 -15.72
CA ILE A 56 10.07 6.64 -15.01
C ILE A 56 10.39 7.58 -13.85
N THR A 57 10.46 7.02 -12.64
CA THR A 57 10.83 7.77 -11.42
C THR A 57 11.92 7.02 -10.66
N VAL A 58 12.97 7.73 -10.22
CA VAL A 58 13.99 7.15 -9.34
C VAL A 58 13.49 7.22 -7.90
N ILE A 59 13.45 6.07 -7.22
CA ILE A 59 12.97 5.92 -5.85
C ILE A 59 14.13 5.53 -4.93
N ARG A 60 14.30 6.24 -3.81
CA ARG A 60 15.19 5.81 -2.73
C ARG A 60 14.52 4.71 -1.90
N VAL A 61 15.19 3.58 -1.74
CA VAL A 61 14.64 2.38 -1.07
C VAL A 61 14.36 2.63 0.41
N SER A 62 15.28 3.28 1.13
CA SER A 62 15.23 3.40 2.60
C SER A 62 14.00 4.11 3.14
N ASN A 63 13.41 5.03 2.39
CA ASN A 63 12.25 5.81 2.80
C ASN A 63 11.13 5.87 1.74
N ARG A 64 11.27 5.14 0.63
CA ARG A 64 10.28 5.06 -0.47
C ARG A 64 9.89 6.43 -1.03
N THR A 65 10.88 7.30 -1.23
CA THR A 65 10.64 8.65 -1.77
C THR A 65 11.14 8.78 -3.20
N ALA A 66 10.38 9.50 -4.04
CA ALA A 66 10.85 9.92 -5.34
C ALA A 66 11.95 10.97 -5.17
N VAL A 67 13.14 10.71 -5.73
CA VAL A 67 14.31 11.59 -5.64
C VAL A 67 14.57 12.35 -6.94
N THR A 68 13.82 12.05 -7.99
CA THR A 68 13.84 12.78 -9.27
C THR A 68 12.42 13.22 -9.64
N THR A 69 12.32 14.29 -10.44
CA THR A 69 11.07 14.54 -11.18
C THR A 69 10.86 13.41 -12.18
N PRO A 70 9.64 12.84 -12.28
CA PRO A 70 9.37 11.80 -13.26
C PRO A 70 9.62 12.26 -14.70
N VAL A 71 10.14 11.35 -15.52
CA VAL A 71 10.34 11.56 -16.96
C VAL A 71 9.49 10.57 -17.74
N ASP A 72 8.95 11.00 -18.88
CA ASP A 72 8.03 10.18 -19.69
C ASP A 72 8.73 9.83 -21.01
N PHE A 73 8.95 8.55 -21.25
CA PHE A 73 9.50 8.04 -22.51
C PHE A 73 8.37 7.61 -23.44
N THR A 74 8.49 7.92 -24.74
CA THR A 74 7.53 7.48 -25.76
C THR A 74 8.17 7.38 -27.14
N ASN A 75 7.65 6.51 -28.00
CA ASN A 75 8.00 6.46 -29.43
C ASN A 75 7.22 7.48 -30.27
N ASN A 76 6.25 8.18 -29.67
CA ASN A 76 5.31 9.04 -30.37
C ASN A 76 5.65 10.52 -30.19
N THR A 77 4.96 11.39 -30.94
CA THR A 77 4.92 12.83 -30.69
C THR A 77 3.47 13.20 -30.35
N PRO A 78 2.99 12.91 -29.13
CA PRO A 78 1.58 13.03 -28.79
C PRO A 78 1.16 14.50 -28.71
N ALA A 79 -0.01 14.83 -29.27
CA ALA A 79 -0.73 16.04 -28.92
C ALA A 79 -1.43 15.79 -27.59
N VAL A 80 -1.22 16.67 -26.60
CA VAL A 80 -1.78 16.53 -25.25
C VAL A 80 -2.26 17.89 -24.79
N ASP A 81 -3.58 18.02 -24.65
CA ASP A 81 -4.24 19.21 -24.12
C ASP A 81 -4.27 19.18 -22.58
N VAL A 82 -4.43 17.99 -21.98
CA VAL A 82 -4.55 17.81 -20.52
C VAL A 82 -3.68 16.66 -20.02
N HIS A 83 -2.97 16.90 -18.92
CA HIS A 83 -2.24 15.86 -18.18
C HIS A 83 -2.28 16.14 -16.66
N PHE A 84 -1.62 15.32 -15.84
CA PHE A 84 -1.71 15.40 -14.37
C PHE A 84 -0.40 15.75 -13.65
N GLY A 85 0.48 16.49 -14.33
CA GLY A 85 1.65 17.13 -13.69
C GLY A 85 2.89 16.26 -13.43
N LYS A 86 3.08 15.15 -14.16
CA LYS A 86 4.24 14.23 -14.01
C LYS A 86 4.45 13.80 -12.55
N VAL A 87 3.38 13.34 -11.92
CA VAL A 87 3.41 12.86 -10.54
C VAL A 87 3.54 11.34 -10.57
N SER A 88 4.31 10.76 -9.65
CA SER A 88 4.49 9.31 -9.56
C SER A 88 3.40 8.65 -8.72
N LYS A 89 3.16 7.35 -8.96
CA LYS A 89 2.24 6.54 -8.15
C LYS A 89 2.49 6.67 -6.65
N ILE A 90 3.76 6.65 -6.23
CA ILE A 90 4.16 6.79 -4.82
C ILE A 90 3.71 8.12 -4.22
N ALA A 91 3.80 9.21 -4.98
CA ALA A 91 3.34 10.51 -4.50
C ALA A 91 1.81 10.52 -4.33
N TYR A 92 1.07 9.91 -5.25
CA TYR A 92 -0.38 9.76 -5.14
C TYR A 92 -0.78 8.92 -3.91
N THR A 93 -0.13 7.76 -3.69
CA THR A 93 -0.41 6.92 -2.52
C THR A 93 -0.01 7.58 -1.19
N ASN A 94 0.91 8.55 -1.22
CA ASN A 94 1.28 9.38 -0.07
C ASN A 94 0.37 10.61 0.12
N GLY A 95 -0.79 10.65 -0.55
CA GLY A 95 -1.83 11.66 -0.33
C GLY A 95 -1.79 12.87 -1.28
N ARG A 96 -0.98 12.84 -2.35
CA ARG A 96 -1.05 13.86 -3.39
C ARG A 96 -2.40 13.75 -4.11
N SER A 97 -3.18 14.83 -4.12
CA SER A 97 -4.44 14.87 -4.89
C SER A 97 -4.17 14.96 -6.40
N ILE A 98 -5.03 14.34 -7.20
CA ILE A 98 -5.01 14.49 -8.66
C ILE A 98 -5.61 15.84 -9.06
N ALA A 99 -4.96 16.52 -10.01
CA ALA A 99 -5.42 17.77 -10.57
C ALA A 99 -5.04 17.84 -12.06
N PRO A 100 -6.01 18.06 -12.97
CA PRO A 100 -5.71 18.25 -14.38
C PRO A 100 -4.97 19.57 -14.60
N THR A 101 -4.06 19.59 -15.56
CA THR A 101 -3.33 20.78 -15.99
C THR A 101 -3.28 20.86 -17.51
N THR A 102 -3.33 22.08 -18.03
CA THR A 102 -3.18 22.43 -19.46
C THR A 102 -1.79 22.97 -19.79
N SER A 103 -0.85 22.82 -18.86
CA SER A 103 0.56 23.11 -19.12
C SER A 103 1.11 22.26 -20.27
N THR A 104 2.15 22.75 -20.94
CA THR A 104 2.80 22.01 -22.02
C THR A 104 3.27 20.64 -21.55
N TYR A 105 2.72 19.58 -22.13
CA TYR A 105 3.18 18.23 -21.90
C TYR A 105 4.54 18.01 -22.58
N THR A 106 5.47 17.39 -21.87
CA THR A 106 6.81 17.09 -22.39
C THR A 106 7.07 15.60 -22.25
N CYS A 107 7.62 15.00 -23.31
CA CYS A 107 8.06 13.61 -23.30
C CYS A 107 9.40 13.51 -24.03
N ILE A 108 10.08 12.38 -23.85
CA ILE A 108 11.40 12.14 -24.42
C ILE A 108 11.29 10.98 -25.40
N ASN A 109 11.63 11.26 -26.64
CA ASN A 109 11.85 10.22 -27.65
C ASN A 109 13.33 9.80 -27.58
N ILE A 110 13.57 8.51 -27.41
CA ILE A 110 14.91 7.95 -27.20
C ILE A 110 15.30 7.08 -28.38
N GLU A 111 16.61 7.08 -28.68
CA GLU A 111 17.17 6.46 -29.89
C GLU A 111 16.87 4.96 -30.00
N ILE A 112 16.84 4.26 -28.86
CA ILE A 112 16.36 2.88 -28.80
C ILE A 112 14.86 2.95 -28.53
N PRO A 113 13.99 2.60 -29.50
CA PRO A 113 12.55 2.71 -29.33
C PRO A 113 12.07 1.81 -28.19
N LEU A 114 11.09 2.30 -27.42
CA LEU A 114 10.41 1.51 -26.40
C LEU A 114 9.81 0.24 -27.03
N PRO A 115 9.87 -0.91 -26.35
CA PRO A 115 9.08 -2.06 -26.73
C PRO A 115 7.60 -1.72 -26.56
N ARG A 116 6.73 -2.53 -27.18
CA ARG A 116 5.29 -2.39 -26.97
C ARG A 116 4.95 -2.64 -25.51
N ILE A 117 4.20 -1.72 -24.90
CA ILE A 117 3.86 -1.75 -23.47
C ILE A 117 2.44 -2.25 -23.25
N ILE A 118 1.48 -1.72 -23.99
CA ILE A 118 0.06 -2.01 -23.87
C ILE A 118 -0.35 -2.95 -25.00
N SER A 119 -0.83 -4.13 -24.63
CA SER A 119 -1.39 -5.09 -25.58
C SER A 119 -2.67 -4.59 -26.22
N SER A 120 -2.87 -4.90 -27.50
CA SER A 120 -4.06 -4.56 -28.28
C SER A 120 -4.31 -5.62 -29.36
N ALA A 121 -5.45 -5.54 -30.06
CA ALA A 121 -5.72 -6.42 -31.19
C ALA A 121 -4.67 -6.31 -32.33
N SER A 122 -3.97 -5.17 -32.42
CA SER A 122 -2.94 -4.91 -33.44
C SER A 122 -1.54 -5.41 -33.08
N GLY A 123 -1.33 -5.83 -31.83
CA GLY A 123 -0.04 -6.30 -31.35
C GLY A 123 -0.02 -6.52 -29.84
N GLN A 124 0.71 -7.54 -29.39
CA GLN A 124 0.84 -7.90 -27.98
C GLN A 124 2.16 -7.38 -27.40
N ALA A 125 2.14 -6.93 -26.15
CA ALA A 125 3.34 -6.61 -25.40
C ALA A 125 4.11 -7.89 -25.03
N SER A 126 5.43 -7.80 -24.89
CA SER A 126 6.29 -8.90 -24.44
C SER A 126 7.00 -8.52 -23.15
N ILE A 127 6.72 -9.24 -22.07
CA ILE A 127 7.36 -8.96 -20.79
C ILE A 127 8.87 -9.14 -20.82
N GLU A 128 9.35 -10.12 -21.58
CA GLU A 128 10.78 -10.36 -21.74
C GLU A 128 11.45 -9.16 -22.42
N GLU A 129 10.79 -8.54 -23.41
CA GLU A 129 11.30 -7.35 -24.08
C GLU A 129 11.26 -6.11 -23.18
N ILE A 130 10.19 -5.93 -22.41
CA ILE A 130 10.06 -4.85 -21.43
C ILE A 130 11.16 -4.95 -20.37
N LYS A 131 11.34 -6.14 -19.76
CA LYS A 131 12.41 -6.37 -18.78
C LYS A 131 13.79 -6.15 -19.42
N ARG A 132 14.05 -6.73 -20.59
CA ARG A 132 15.33 -6.56 -21.32
C ARG A 132 15.63 -5.10 -21.59
N TYR A 133 14.62 -4.32 -21.97
CA TYR A 133 14.77 -2.91 -22.27
C TYR A 133 15.16 -2.09 -21.03
N PHE A 134 14.33 -2.13 -19.99
CA PHE A 134 14.53 -1.33 -18.78
C PHE A 134 15.65 -1.82 -17.87
N CYS A 135 16.15 -3.04 -18.07
CA CYS A 135 17.33 -3.58 -17.37
C CYS A 135 18.62 -3.45 -18.19
N SER A 136 18.58 -2.88 -19.40
CA SER A 136 19.77 -2.70 -20.22
C SER A 136 20.60 -1.52 -19.75
N GLU A 137 21.92 -1.72 -19.66
CA GLU A 137 22.92 -0.71 -19.28
C GLU A 137 22.71 0.62 -20.02
N TYR A 138 22.54 0.56 -21.35
CA TYR A 138 22.34 1.74 -22.19
C TYR A 138 21.09 2.55 -21.81
N VAL A 139 19.95 1.87 -21.62
CA VAL A 139 18.70 2.55 -21.23
C VAL A 139 18.84 3.13 -19.83
N LEU A 140 19.50 2.43 -18.91
CA LEU A 140 19.76 2.92 -17.56
C LEU A 140 20.69 4.15 -17.55
N MET A 141 21.74 4.16 -18.37
CA MET A 141 22.61 5.33 -18.57
C MET A 141 21.82 6.51 -19.12
N ARG A 142 20.92 6.26 -20.08
CA ARG A 142 20.07 7.31 -20.64
C ARG A 142 19.09 7.85 -19.61
N ILE A 143 18.49 6.99 -18.79
CA ILE A 143 17.59 7.37 -17.68
C ILE A 143 18.34 8.23 -16.67
N ALA A 144 19.54 7.81 -16.25
CA ALA A 144 20.41 8.58 -15.38
C ALA A 144 20.68 9.99 -15.95
N ASP A 145 21.05 10.07 -17.23
CA ASP A 145 21.32 11.34 -17.92
C ASP A 145 20.08 12.26 -18.02
N VAL A 146 18.92 11.76 -18.46
CA VAL A 146 17.70 12.60 -18.57
C VAL A 146 17.14 13.04 -17.21
N THR A 147 17.35 12.25 -16.16
CA THR A 147 16.88 12.58 -14.81
C THR A 147 17.88 13.45 -14.04
N GLY A 148 19.11 13.61 -14.56
CA GLY A 148 20.22 14.24 -13.86
C GLY A 148 20.72 13.43 -12.66
N PHE A 149 20.40 12.13 -12.59
CA PHE A 149 20.79 11.25 -11.51
C PHE A 149 22.09 10.52 -11.85
N ALA A 150 23.00 10.35 -10.89
CA ALA A 150 24.29 9.71 -11.14
C ALA A 150 24.10 8.21 -11.42
N TYR A 151 24.62 7.73 -12.56
CA TYR A 151 24.49 6.33 -13.00
C TYR A 151 24.98 5.33 -11.96
N ASP A 152 26.21 5.49 -11.48
CA ASP A 152 26.81 4.60 -10.47
C ASP A 152 26.01 4.60 -9.15
N THR A 153 25.33 5.71 -8.84
CA THR A 153 24.45 5.80 -7.67
C THR A 153 23.10 5.14 -7.92
N LEU A 154 22.55 5.24 -9.14
CA LEU A 154 21.29 4.59 -9.51
C LEU A 154 21.39 3.07 -9.32
N ILE A 155 22.50 2.47 -9.75
CA ILE A 155 22.68 1.01 -9.79
C ILE A 155 23.31 0.41 -8.52
N ASN A 156 23.52 1.19 -7.46
CA ASN A 156 24.25 0.75 -6.27
C ASN A 156 23.42 -0.11 -5.29
N GLY A 157 22.11 -0.27 -5.52
CA GLY A 157 21.17 -1.00 -4.67
C GLY A 157 20.33 -0.16 -3.70
N ASP A 158 20.71 1.11 -3.45
CA ASP A 158 19.95 2.03 -2.58
C ASP A 158 18.76 2.67 -3.29
N TYR A 159 18.70 2.55 -4.61
CA TYR A 159 17.69 3.15 -5.47
C TYR A 159 17.05 2.09 -6.38
N LYS A 160 15.82 2.38 -6.81
CA LYS A 160 15.05 1.56 -7.76
C LYS A 160 14.41 2.46 -8.80
N LEU A 161 14.11 1.92 -9.98
CA LEU A 161 13.23 2.60 -10.93
C LEU A 161 11.79 2.15 -10.71
N LEU A 162 10.89 3.12 -10.62
CA LEU A 162 9.45 2.95 -10.69
C LEU A 162 9.01 3.26 -12.12
N LEU A 163 8.37 2.29 -12.78
CA LEU A 163 7.86 2.38 -14.13
C LEU A 163 6.33 2.41 -14.09
N GLU A 164 5.71 3.34 -14.81
CA GLU A 164 4.26 3.43 -14.93
C GLU A 164 3.88 3.55 -16.41
N PRO A 165 3.09 2.62 -16.97
CA PRO A 165 2.56 2.75 -18.33
C PRO A 165 1.75 4.04 -18.50
N ILE A 166 1.95 4.74 -19.61
CA ILE A 166 1.20 5.94 -20.02
C ILE A 166 0.38 5.62 -21.27
N VAL A 167 -0.85 6.13 -21.31
CA VAL A 167 -1.67 6.18 -22.53
C VAL A 167 -1.81 7.61 -23.04
N TYR A 168 -1.77 7.78 -24.36
CA TYR A 168 -2.15 9.02 -25.04
C TYR A 168 -3.46 8.79 -25.79
N LEU A 169 -4.57 9.30 -25.25
CA LEU A 169 -5.92 9.03 -25.74
C LEU A 169 -6.70 10.31 -25.94
N ARG A 170 -7.79 10.24 -26.72
CA ARG A 170 -8.81 11.28 -26.76
C ARG A 170 -9.99 10.84 -25.91
N PHE A 171 -10.46 11.71 -25.03
CA PHE A 171 -11.64 11.46 -24.19
C PHE A 171 -12.55 12.71 -24.22
N GLN A 172 -13.80 12.53 -24.63
CA GLN A 172 -14.78 13.62 -24.79
C GLN A 172 -14.24 14.82 -25.59
N GLY A 173 -13.47 14.55 -26.64
CA GLY A 173 -12.91 15.61 -27.49
C GLY A 173 -11.71 16.34 -26.89
N ILE A 174 -11.03 15.79 -25.89
CA ILE A 174 -9.81 16.36 -25.30
C ILE A 174 -8.69 15.33 -25.37
N ASP A 175 -7.52 15.71 -25.88
CA ASP A 175 -6.36 14.82 -25.95
C ASP A 175 -5.64 14.81 -24.59
N MET A 176 -5.50 13.62 -24.00
CA MET A 176 -5.02 13.43 -22.64
C MET A 176 -3.84 12.48 -22.56
N ALA A 177 -2.93 12.76 -21.62
CA ALA A 177 -1.87 11.84 -21.19
C ALA A 177 -2.08 11.44 -19.73
N MET A 178 -2.13 10.14 -19.47
CA MET A 178 -2.31 9.63 -18.11
C MET A 178 -1.67 8.26 -17.87
N THR A 179 -1.17 8.04 -16.65
CA THR A 179 -0.82 6.70 -16.17
C THR A 179 -2.07 5.93 -15.76
N ALA A 180 -1.94 4.62 -15.51
CA ALA A 180 -3.05 3.83 -14.96
C ALA A 180 -3.57 4.41 -13.63
N THR A 181 -2.66 4.82 -12.74
CA THR A 181 -2.99 5.44 -11.45
C THR A 181 -3.77 6.73 -11.64
N GLU A 182 -3.32 7.58 -12.57
CA GLU A 182 -3.99 8.84 -12.89
C GLU A 182 -5.38 8.60 -13.51
N ALA A 183 -5.51 7.60 -14.39
CA ALA A 183 -6.80 7.21 -14.98
C ALA A 183 -7.81 6.79 -13.90
N ALA A 184 -7.39 5.97 -12.93
CA ALA A 184 -8.26 5.52 -11.84
C ALA A 184 -8.66 6.66 -10.89
N LEU A 185 -7.72 7.54 -10.54
CA LEU A 185 -8.02 8.71 -9.69
C LEU A 185 -8.90 9.73 -10.42
N TYR A 186 -8.72 9.91 -11.72
CA TYR A 186 -9.55 10.80 -12.52
C TYR A 186 -10.95 10.22 -12.73
N ASP A 187 -11.07 8.91 -12.94
CA ASP A 187 -12.36 8.21 -13.00
C ASP A 187 -13.17 8.37 -11.70
N GLN A 188 -12.51 8.31 -10.54
CA GLN A 188 -13.14 8.62 -9.25
C GLN A 188 -13.70 10.04 -9.19
N GLN A 189 -13.00 11.04 -9.76
CA GLN A 189 -13.51 12.43 -9.83
C GLN A 189 -14.70 12.56 -10.79
N LEU A 190 -14.74 11.75 -11.84
CA LEU A 190 -15.80 11.75 -12.85
C LEU A 190 -17.00 10.87 -12.48
N GLY A 191 -16.97 10.17 -11.34
CA GLY A 191 -18.02 9.23 -10.95
C GLY A 191 -18.17 8.05 -11.91
N GLY A 192 -17.06 7.54 -12.47
CA GLY A 192 -17.06 6.38 -13.38
C GLY A 192 -17.13 6.71 -14.88
N GLY A 193 -17.18 7.99 -15.25
CA GLY A 193 -17.35 8.41 -16.65
C GLY A 193 -16.24 7.94 -17.60
N LEU A 194 -14.98 7.87 -17.12
CA LEU A 194 -13.85 7.43 -17.94
C LEU A 194 -13.91 5.92 -18.18
N ARG A 195 -14.24 5.16 -17.14
CA ARG A 195 -14.41 3.71 -17.20
C ARG A 195 -15.58 3.31 -18.10
N ASN A 196 -16.71 4.00 -17.99
CA ASN A 196 -17.90 3.70 -18.80
C ASN A 196 -17.66 3.94 -20.29
N THR A 197 -16.79 4.89 -20.63
CA THR A 197 -16.52 5.25 -22.02
C THR A 197 -15.34 4.46 -22.62
N MET A 198 -14.28 4.24 -21.84
CA MET A 198 -13.01 3.68 -22.34
C MET A 198 -12.44 2.56 -21.44
N GLY A 199 -13.28 1.87 -20.68
CA GLY A 199 -12.87 0.91 -19.65
C GLY A 199 -12.00 -0.25 -20.15
N SER A 200 -12.19 -0.73 -21.39
CA SER A 200 -11.32 -1.77 -21.96
C SER A 200 -9.85 -1.33 -22.08
N LEU A 201 -9.61 -0.02 -22.17
CA LEU A 201 -8.27 0.55 -22.16
C LEU A 201 -7.89 0.99 -20.75
N THR A 202 -8.61 1.95 -20.18
CA THR A 202 -8.21 2.68 -18.95
C THR A 202 -8.28 1.81 -17.70
N HIS A 203 -9.14 0.80 -17.71
CA HIS A 203 -9.37 -0.09 -16.55
C HIS A 203 -9.00 -1.54 -16.82
N LYS A 204 -8.47 -1.87 -18.01
CA LYS A 204 -8.03 -3.24 -18.32
C LYS A 204 -6.64 -3.23 -18.94
N ASN A 205 -6.49 -2.83 -20.19
CA ASN A 205 -5.20 -2.99 -20.88
C ASN A 205 -4.09 -2.09 -20.31
N LEU A 206 -4.39 -0.84 -19.95
CA LEU A 206 -3.43 0.08 -19.36
C LEU A 206 -2.93 -0.39 -17.98
N PRO A 207 -3.80 -0.68 -16.99
CA PRO A 207 -3.34 -1.15 -15.69
C PRO A 207 -2.70 -2.54 -15.73
N LEU A 208 -3.12 -3.42 -16.64
CA LEU A 208 -2.52 -4.74 -16.80
C LEU A 208 -1.25 -4.74 -17.67
N ALA A 209 -0.85 -3.61 -18.24
CA ALA A 209 0.38 -3.51 -19.03
C ALA A 209 1.64 -3.74 -18.18
N MET A 210 1.60 -3.38 -16.90
CA MET A 210 2.65 -3.68 -15.92
C MET A 210 2.04 -3.87 -14.53
N PHE A 211 2.44 -4.94 -13.83
CA PHE A 211 2.20 -5.17 -12.40
C PHE A 211 3.35 -5.97 -11.79
N LEU A 212 3.44 -6.06 -10.47
CA LEU A 212 4.56 -6.72 -9.79
C LEU A 212 4.38 -8.24 -9.71
N GLU A 213 5.47 -8.99 -9.89
CA GLU A 213 5.56 -10.45 -9.66
C GLU A 213 5.74 -10.77 -8.18
N VAL A 214 6.48 -9.90 -7.47
CA VAL A 214 6.78 -10.00 -6.04
C VAL A 214 6.49 -8.65 -5.37
N PRO A 215 5.95 -8.60 -4.14
CA PRO A 215 5.72 -7.33 -3.45
C PRO A 215 7.00 -6.48 -3.35
N ASP A 216 6.89 -5.18 -3.62
CA ASP A 216 8.01 -4.24 -3.56
C ASP A 216 7.55 -2.79 -3.42
N LEU A 217 8.39 -1.93 -2.83
CA LEU A 217 8.12 -0.50 -2.53
C LEU A 217 6.79 -0.23 -1.80
N GLY A 218 6.22 -1.24 -1.13
CA GLY A 218 4.93 -1.15 -0.45
C GLY A 218 3.72 -1.49 -1.30
N TYR A 219 3.92 -1.91 -2.55
CA TYR A 219 2.87 -2.43 -3.44
C TYR A 219 2.92 -3.96 -3.44
N PRO A 220 1.75 -4.64 -3.41
CA PRO A 220 1.68 -6.09 -3.49
C PRO A 220 1.95 -6.59 -4.92
N ALA A 221 2.30 -7.87 -5.04
CA ALA A 221 2.20 -8.57 -6.32
C ALA A 221 0.73 -8.73 -6.74
N TRP A 222 0.47 -8.71 -8.05
CA TRP A 222 -0.91 -8.88 -8.54
C TRP A 222 -1.26 -10.36 -8.72
N SER A 223 -2.21 -10.83 -7.92
CA SER A 223 -2.78 -12.18 -7.98
C SER A 223 -4.16 -12.24 -8.64
N GLY A 224 -4.73 -11.10 -9.02
CA GLY A 224 -6.06 -11.01 -9.62
C GLY A 224 -6.10 -11.36 -11.11
N SER A 225 -7.23 -11.07 -11.76
CA SER A 225 -7.40 -11.35 -13.20
C SER A 225 -6.37 -10.60 -14.03
N ARG A 226 -5.81 -11.30 -15.02
CA ARG A 226 -4.88 -10.75 -16.02
C ARG A 226 -5.56 -10.41 -17.34
N THR A 227 -6.87 -10.58 -17.44
CA THR A 227 -7.62 -10.42 -18.70
C THR A 227 -8.93 -9.67 -18.55
N SER A 228 -9.35 -9.37 -17.31
CA SER A 228 -10.59 -8.63 -16.99
C SER A 228 -10.28 -7.19 -16.61
N SER A 229 -11.28 -6.32 -16.66
CA SER A 229 -11.15 -4.97 -16.10
C SER A 229 -10.90 -5.03 -14.59
N ALA A 230 -10.04 -4.14 -14.10
CA ALA A 230 -9.69 -3.93 -12.70
C ALA A 230 -10.47 -2.74 -12.13
N ALA A 231 -10.70 -2.75 -10.82
CA ALA A 231 -11.36 -1.66 -10.12
C ALA A 231 -10.38 -0.52 -9.83
N ASN A 232 -10.89 0.70 -9.64
CA ASN A 232 -10.08 1.87 -9.26
C ASN A 232 -9.15 1.58 -8.07
N ALA A 233 -9.65 0.87 -7.06
CA ALA A 233 -8.89 0.49 -5.88
C ALA A 233 -7.69 -0.41 -6.19
N ASP A 234 -7.79 -1.36 -7.12
CA ASP A 234 -6.65 -2.21 -7.50
C ASP A 234 -5.65 -1.46 -8.35
N ILE A 235 -6.17 -0.62 -9.24
CA ILE A 235 -5.33 0.19 -10.10
C ILE A 235 -4.48 1.09 -9.22
N ILE A 236 -5.05 1.70 -8.19
CA ILE A 236 -4.31 2.54 -7.25
C ILE A 236 -3.37 1.71 -6.36
N SER A 237 -3.79 0.53 -5.89
CA SER A 237 -3.03 -0.24 -4.88
C SER A 237 -2.02 -1.24 -5.44
N ALA A 238 -2.13 -1.72 -6.68
CA ALA A 238 -1.37 -2.88 -7.16
C ALA A 238 -1.00 -2.89 -8.67
N LEU A 239 -1.78 -2.23 -9.53
CA LEU A 239 -1.60 -2.32 -10.99
C LEU A 239 -0.99 -1.05 -11.62
N GLY A 240 -0.61 -1.16 -12.89
CA GLY A 240 0.01 -0.08 -13.67
C GLY A 240 1.40 0.31 -13.15
N ILE A 241 2.15 -0.66 -12.65
CA ILE A 241 3.43 -0.47 -11.99
C ILE A 241 4.43 -1.57 -12.35
N GLY A 242 5.65 -1.19 -12.70
CA GLY A 242 6.81 -2.07 -12.79
C GLY A 242 7.96 -1.53 -11.95
N ILE A 243 8.80 -2.41 -11.41
CA ILE A 243 9.97 -2.00 -10.62
C ILE A 243 11.25 -2.64 -11.17
N VAL A 244 12.30 -1.84 -11.37
CA VAL A 244 13.65 -2.33 -11.68
C VAL A 244 14.52 -2.20 -10.43
N ARG A 245 15.12 -3.30 -10.02
CA ARG A 245 16.07 -3.42 -8.90
C ARG A 245 17.50 -3.45 -9.45
N PHE A 246 18.46 -2.98 -8.67
CA PHE A 246 19.89 -3.05 -8.99
C PHE A 246 20.64 -3.74 -7.85
N ARG A 247 21.87 -4.21 -8.12
CA ARG A 247 22.74 -5.05 -7.27
C ARG A 247 22.19 -5.31 -5.86
N GLU A 248 21.90 -6.59 -5.61
CA GLU A 248 21.43 -7.08 -4.31
C GLU A 248 22.36 -6.60 -3.18
N ALA A 249 21.79 -5.92 -2.18
CA ALA A 249 22.31 -6.06 -0.83
C ALA A 249 22.39 -7.56 -0.53
N PRO A 250 23.47 -8.08 0.10
CA PRO A 250 23.70 -9.51 0.22
C PRO A 250 22.44 -10.21 0.70
N ALA A 251 22.04 -11.26 -0.06
CA ALA A 251 20.85 -12.02 0.20
C ALA A 251 20.82 -12.48 1.66
N ASP A 252 19.85 -11.99 2.41
CA ASP A 252 19.40 -12.71 3.59
C ASP A 252 18.92 -14.10 3.12
N PRO A 253 19.23 -15.16 3.88
CA PRO A 253 18.95 -16.54 3.49
C PRO A 253 17.48 -16.75 3.15
N PRO A 254 17.14 -17.74 2.31
CA PRO A 254 15.76 -17.99 1.92
C PRO A 254 14.99 -18.56 3.11
N GLU A 255 14.27 -17.72 3.83
CA GLU A 255 12.99 -18.06 4.45
C GLU A 255 12.15 -16.78 4.56
N VAL A 256 11.25 -16.56 3.60
CA VAL A 256 10.10 -15.69 3.86
C VAL A 256 8.86 -16.46 3.44
N THR A 257 8.28 -17.20 4.38
CA THR A 257 6.82 -17.29 4.42
C THR A 257 6.31 -15.86 4.54
N THR A 258 6.00 -15.20 3.41
CA THR A 258 5.37 -13.88 3.43
C THR A 258 4.02 -14.07 4.07
N TYR A 259 3.89 -13.65 5.32
CA TYR A 259 2.61 -13.67 6.03
C TYR A 259 1.76 -12.51 5.53
N ASP A 260 0.49 -12.78 5.23
CA ASP A 260 -0.47 -11.75 4.81
C ASP A 260 -0.77 -10.77 5.95
N TYR A 261 -0.76 -11.30 7.19
CA TYR A 261 -0.95 -10.53 8.40
C TYR A 261 0.06 -10.93 9.47
N GLU A 262 0.53 -9.93 10.23
CA GLU A 262 1.24 -10.15 11.48
C GLU A 262 0.43 -9.57 12.64
N TYR A 263 -0.15 -10.45 13.44
CA TYR A 263 -0.97 -10.12 14.60
C TYR A 263 -0.23 -10.39 15.91
N ARG A 264 -0.73 -9.81 17.00
CA ARG A 264 -0.16 -9.98 18.35
C ARG A 264 -1.05 -10.90 19.16
N THR A 265 -0.47 -11.68 20.06
CA THR A 265 -1.22 -12.60 20.93
C THR A 265 -2.32 -11.88 21.70
N ASN A 266 -3.48 -12.54 21.84
CA ASN A 266 -4.64 -12.04 22.59
C ASN A 266 -5.12 -10.61 22.22
N THR A 267 -5.06 -10.22 20.95
CA THR A 267 -5.61 -8.96 20.43
C THR A 267 -6.87 -9.18 19.61
N GLU A 268 -7.72 -8.15 19.50
CA GLU A 268 -8.80 -8.13 18.50
C GLU A 268 -8.24 -7.66 17.16
N VAL A 269 -8.59 -8.35 16.08
CA VAL A 269 -8.06 -8.04 14.76
C VAL A 269 -9.16 -8.07 13.72
N LEU A 270 -8.91 -7.43 12.57
CA LEU A 270 -9.76 -7.53 11.39
C LEU A 270 -8.96 -8.18 10.28
N THR A 271 -9.49 -9.28 9.75
CA THR A 271 -8.99 -9.92 8.53
C THR A 271 -9.96 -9.63 7.40
N SER A 272 -9.46 -9.21 6.24
CA SER A 272 -10.28 -8.80 5.10
C SER A 272 -9.86 -9.49 3.80
N VAL A 273 -10.81 -9.54 2.87
CA VAL A 273 -10.64 -9.96 1.47
C VAL A 273 -11.47 -9.07 0.58
N THR A 274 -11.11 -9.00 -0.70
CA THR A 274 -11.97 -8.37 -1.70
C THR A 274 -12.75 -9.44 -2.44
N VAL A 275 -14.05 -9.23 -2.63
CA VAL A 275 -14.96 -10.14 -3.34
C VAL A 275 -15.45 -9.51 -4.62
N ARG A 276 -15.48 -10.31 -5.70
CA ARG A 276 -15.73 -9.88 -7.08
C ARG A 276 -16.47 -10.92 -7.90
N GLY A 277 -17.20 -10.49 -8.91
CA GLY A 277 -17.94 -11.36 -9.80
C GLY A 277 -18.82 -10.56 -10.76
N GLY A 278 -19.91 -11.18 -11.22
CA GLY A 278 -21.03 -10.43 -11.78
C GLY A 278 -21.72 -9.58 -10.70
N GLN A 279 -22.76 -8.83 -11.07
CA GLN A 279 -23.55 -8.05 -10.11
C GLN A 279 -24.02 -8.94 -8.94
N ALA A 280 -23.79 -8.46 -7.72
CA ALA A 280 -24.32 -9.06 -6.50
C ALA A 280 -25.36 -8.11 -5.91
N ASP A 281 -26.62 -8.50 -5.99
CA ASP A 281 -27.79 -7.74 -5.56
C ASP A 281 -28.67 -8.59 -4.63
N PRO A 282 -29.77 -8.06 -4.05
CA PRO A 282 -30.65 -8.84 -3.19
C PRO A 282 -31.31 -10.06 -3.85
N ASP A 283 -31.41 -10.13 -5.18
CA ASP A 283 -31.91 -11.31 -5.89
C ASP A 283 -30.81 -12.37 -6.08
N HIS A 284 -29.55 -11.93 -6.18
CA HIS A 284 -28.36 -12.76 -6.32
C HIS A 284 -27.31 -12.47 -5.22
N PRO A 285 -27.64 -12.68 -3.94
CA PRO A 285 -26.78 -12.24 -2.85
C PRO A 285 -25.49 -13.07 -2.77
N VAL A 286 -24.38 -12.40 -2.46
CA VAL A 286 -23.11 -13.07 -2.16
C VAL A 286 -22.92 -13.21 -0.65
N THR A 287 -22.41 -14.38 -0.25
CA THR A 287 -22.07 -14.67 1.15
C THR A 287 -20.64 -15.20 1.24
N VAL A 288 -19.89 -14.71 2.21
CA VAL A 288 -18.47 -15.03 2.40
C VAL A 288 -18.28 -15.73 3.73
N HIS A 289 -17.49 -16.79 3.74
CA HIS A 289 -17.17 -17.58 4.91
C HIS A 289 -15.68 -17.53 5.19
N PHE A 290 -15.30 -17.10 6.40
CA PHE A 290 -13.93 -17.16 6.90
C PHE A 290 -13.83 -18.28 7.93
N THR A 291 -13.02 -19.29 7.68
CA THR A 291 -12.71 -20.35 8.65
C THR A 291 -11.41 -20.02 9.37
N ILE A 292 -11.50 -19.66 10.64
CA ILE A 292 -10.39 -19.21 11.48
C ILE A 292 -10.35 -20.06 12.74
N GLY A 293 -9.26 -20.80 12.97
CA GLY A 293 -9.09 -21.60 14.18
C GLY A 293 -10.19 -22.65 14.40
N GLY A 294 -10.75 -23.20 13.31
CA GLY A 294 -11.86 -24.15 13.34
C GLY A 294 -13.26 -23.53 13.54
N GLN A 295 -13.35 -22.21 13.71
CA GLN A 295 -14.61 -21.47 13.75
C GLN A 295 -14.90 -20.86 12.37
N THR A 296 -16.17 -20.82 11.96
CA THR A 296 -16.56 -20.19 10.69
C THR A 296 -17.34 -18.91 10.95
N TYR A 297 -16.85 -17.80 10.40
CA TYR A 297 -17.46 -16.48 10.43
C TYR A 297 -18.12 -16.22 9.08
N THR A 298 -19.41 -15.87 9.10
CA THR A 298 -20.19 -15.66 7.87
C THR A 298 -20.53 -14.18 7.73
N VAL A 299 -20.25 -13.63 6.55
CA VAL A 299 -20.69 -12.29 6.15
C VAL A 299 -21.66 -12.44 4.98
N SER A 300 -22.93 -12.18 5.24
CA SER A 300 -24.02 -12.27 4.26
C SER A 300 -24.45 -10.89 3.76
N GLY A 301 -25.17 -10.85 2.63
CA GLY A 301 -25.63 -9.59 2.04
C GLY A 301 -24.47 -8.75 1.51
N VAL A 302 -23.48 -9.41 0.92
CA VAL A 302 -22.38 -8.73 0.23
C VAL A 302 -22.88 -8.36 -1.16
N TYR A 303 -22.95 -7.06 -1.42
CA TYR A 303 -23.47 -6.50 -2.66
C TYR A 303 -22.39 -5.69 -3.38
N TYR A 304 -22.48 -5.62 -4.69
CA TYR A 304 -21.65 -4.77 -5.55
C TYR A 304 -22.21 -4.76 -6.99
N PRO A 305 -22.11 -3.63 -7.71
CA PRO A 305 -22.54 -3.55 -9.10
C PRO A 305 -21.67 -4.39 -10.03
N GLU A 306 -22.16 -4.66 -11.24
CA GLU A 306 -21.42 -5.43 -12.23
C GLU A 306 -20.04 -4.80 -12.52
N GLY A 307 -19.00 -5.63 -12.46
CA GLY A 307 -17.62 -5.21 -12.69
C GLY A 307 -16.96 -4.49 -11.50
N ASP A 308 -17.66 -4.26 -10.40
CA ASP A 308 -17.05 -3.71 -9.18
C ASP A 308 -16.74 -4.83 -8.15
N SER A 309 -16.39 -4.41 -6.94
CA SER A 309 -15.96 -5.28 -5.87
C SER A 309 -16.38 -4.75 -4.52
N GLN A 310 -16.45 -5.66 -3.55
CA GLN A 310 -16.74 -5.32 -2.17
C GLN A 310 -15.61 -5.80 -1.27
N LEU A 311 -15.08 -4.90 -0.43
CA LEU A 311 -14.21 -5.28 0.67
C LEU A 311 -15.07 -5.95 1.75
N VAL A 312 -14.67 -7.15 2.18
CA VAL A 312 -15.37 -7.94 3.18
C VAL A 312 -14.41 -8.31 4.29
N TRP A 313 -14.83 -8.19 5.54
CA TRP A 313 -13.98 -8.43 6.70
C TRP A 313 -14.71 -9.12 7.83
N VAL A 314 -13.93 -9.77 8.70
CA VAL A 314 -14.40 -10.34 9.96
C VAL A 314 -13.54 -9.84 11.11
N ARG A 315 -14.20 -9.53 12.23
CA ARG A 315 -13.54 -9.19 13.49
C ARG A 315 -13.45 -10.43 14.36
N TRP A 316 -12.26 -10.73 14.85
CA TRP A 316 -12.01 -11.90 15.71
C TRP A 316 -10.90 -11.62 16.70
N ARG A 317 -10.67 -12.55 17.64
CA ARG A 317 -9.62 -12.44 18.67
C ARG A 317 -8.56 -13.51 18.43
N THR A 318 -7.30 -13.09 18.36
CA THR A 318 -6.18 -14.01 18.16
C THR A 318 -5.94 -14.89 19.40
N PRO A 319 -5.43 -16.13 19.23
CA PRO A 319 -4.92 -16.97 20.30
C PRO A 319 -3.94 -16.27 21.25
N SER A 320 -3.83 -16.81 22.46
CA SER A 320 -2.88 -16.35 23.48
C SER A 320 -1.45 -16.84 23.27
N THR A 321 -1.25 -17.85 22.42
CA THR A 321 0.07 -18.43 22.13
C THR A 321 0.53 -18.08 20.71
N PRO A 322 1.81 -17.73 20.52
CA PRO A 322 2.38 -17.50 19.19
C PRO A 322 2.23 -18.74 18.31
N GLN A 323 1.77 -18.53 17.10
CA GLN A 323 1.61 -19.58 16.10
C GLN A 323 1.39 -18.96 14.71
N THR A 324 1.55 -19.77 13.67
CA THR A 324 1.08 -19.40 12.32
C THR A 324 -0.28 -20.05 12.11
N MET A 325 -1.25 -19.26 11.65
CA MET A 325 -2.59 -19.74 11.33
C MET A 325 -2.88 -19.56 9.84
N ASN A 326 -3.54 -20.56 9.26
CA ASN A 326 -4.16 -20.42 7.95
C ASN A 326 -5.64 -20.11 8.14
N ILE A 327 -6.11 -19.10 7.43
CA ILE A 327 -7.50 -18.64 7.39
C ILE A 327 -8.03 -18.95 6.00
N SER A 328 -8.91 -19.93 5.92
CA SER A 328 -9.54 -20.30 4.66
C SER A 328 -10.74 -19.39 4.41
N VAL A 329 -10.85 -18.86 3.19
CA VAL A 329 -11.96 -18.01 2.79
C VAL A 329 -12.67 -18.63 1.60
N SER A 330 -13.98 -18.79 1.71
CA SER A 330 -14.83 -19.31 0.63
C SER A 330 -16.03 -18.40 0.40
N VAL A 331 -16.61 -18.49 -0.79
CA VAL A 331 -17.74 -17.68 -1.23
C VAL A 331 -18.86 -18.61 -1.68
N SER A 332 -20.10 -18.25 -1.34
CA SER A 332 -21.31 -18.78 -1.95
C SER A 332 -22.04 -17.66 -2.70
N GLY A 333 -22.62 -18.01 -3.85
CA GLY A 333 -23.16 -17.05 -4.84
C GLY A 333 -22.24 -16.88 -6.06
N GLY A 334 -22.55 -15.92 -6.92
CA GLY A 334 -21.81 -15.67 -8.18
C GLY A 334 -20.43 -14.99 -8.03
N GLY A 335 -19.93 -14.88 -6.80
CA GLY A 335 -18.70 -14.16 -6.48
C GLY A 335 -17.47 -15.05 -6.27
N SER A 336 -16.30 -14.42 -6.29
CA SER A 336 -14.97 -15.01 -6.06
C SER A 336 -14.15 -14.08 -5.15
N VAL A 337 -13.27 -14.66 -4.34
CA VAL A 337 -12.38 -13.90 -3.43
C VAL A 337 -11.03 -13.65 -4.07
N SER A 338 -10.43 -12.49 -3.75
CA SER A 338 -9.05 -12.16 -4.11
C SER A 338 -8.04 -13.18 -3.57
N GLN A 339 -8.35 -13.78 -2.42
CA GLN A 339 -7.49 -14.74 -1.75
C GLN A 339 -8.31 -15.74 -0.94
N GLY A 340 -8.22 -17.02 -1.30
CA GLY A 340 -8.93 -18.10 -0.63
C GLY A 340 -8.21 -18.67 0.60
N ASN A 341 -6.94 -18.32 0.81
CA ASN A 341 -6.16 -18.74 1.97
C ASN A 341 -5.24 -17.61 2.43
N ILE A 342 -5.40 -17.19 3.68
CA ILE A 342 -4.64 -16.10 4.30
C ILE A 342 -3.78 -16.71 5.40
N THR A 343 -2.48 -16.48 5.35
CA THR A 343 -1.52 -16.90 6.38
C THR A 343 -1.27 -15.75 7.36
N ALA A 344 -1.74 -15.91 8.60
CA ALA A 344 -1.55 -14.95 9.67
C ALA A 344 -0.49 -15.45 10.67
N ARG A 345 0.56 -14.66 10.89
CA ARG A 345 1.56 -14.90 11.93
C ARG A 345 1.13 -14.23 13.22
N ILE A 346 0.97 -14.99 14.29
CA ILE A 346 0.71 -14.45 15.62
C ILE A 346 2.02 -14.45 16.40
N VAL A 347 2.46 -13.26 16.79
CA VAL A 347 3.71 -13.04 17.52
C VAL A 347 3.44 -12.60 18.96
N ASP A 348 4.32 -13.00 19.87
CA ASP A 348 4.39 -12.43 21.21
C ASP A 348 5.57 -11.44 21.25
N LEU A 349 5.29 -10.25 21.79
CA LEU A 349 6.26 -9.15 21.93
C LEU A 349 6.82 -9.05 23.35
N SER A 350 6.39 -9.93 24.25
CA SER A 350 6.90 -10.00 25.62
C SER A 350 8.35 -10.53 25.68
N GLY A 351 8.98 -10.43 26.84
CA GLY A 351 10.29 -11.07 27.10
C GLY A 351 11.52 -10.32 26.60
N ASN A 352 11.37 -9.14 26.00
CA ASN A 352 12.48 -8.29 25.52
C ASN A 352 12.75 -7.08 26.43
N ASP A 353 12.35 -7.18 27.70
CA ASP A 353 12.55 -6.12 28.69
C ASP A 353 14.06 -5.82 28.87
N PRO A 354 14.44 -4.53 28.98
CA PRO A 354 15.81 -4.13 29.25
C PRO A 354 16.40 -4.78 30.51
N PRO A 355 17.72 -5.06 30.53
CA PRO A 355 18.41 -5.43 31.75
C PRO A 355 18.36 -4.26 32.76
N ASN A 356 18.54 -4.57 34.04
CA ASN A 356 18.64 -3.54 35.07
C ASN A 356 19.96 -2.79 34.94
N PRO A 357 19.96 -1.45 34.78
CA PRO A 357 21.19 -0.70 34.92
C PRO A 357 21.70 -0.75 36.37
N VAL A 358 23.01 -0.88 36.54
CA VAL A 358 23.69 -0.84 37.83
C VAL A 358 24.64 0.37 37.90
N ALA A 359 25.04 0.74 39.12
CA ALA A 359 25.84 1.94 39.34
C ALA A 359 27.21 1.90 38.64
N ASP A 360 27.76 0.69 38.48
CA ASP A 360 29.08 0.44 37.88
C ASP A 360 29.02 0.31 36.34
N ASP A 361 27.84 0.41 35.73
CA ASP A 361 27.71 0.35 34.27
C ASP A 361 28.44 1.52 33.61
N ARG A 362 29.16 1.22 32.54
CA ARG A 362 29.95 2.21 31.80
C ARG A 362 29.87 1.97 30.30
N ASN A 363 29.72 3.06 29.54
CA ASN A 363 29.74 3.04 28.08
C ASN A 363 30.31 4.35 27.55
N ASP A 364 31.63 4.46 27.55
CA ASP A 364 32.34 5.68 27.16
C ASP A 364 32.22 6.00 25.66
N SER A 365 31.83 5.02 24.84
CA SER A 365 31.62 5.18 23.40
C SER A 365 30.16 5.52 23.04
N TYR A 366 29.28 5.72 24.03
CA TYR A 366 27.89 6.04 23.78
C TYR A 366 27.76 7.37 23.02
N VAL A 367 27.01 7.33 21.92
CA VAL A 367 26.60 8.50 21.15
C VAL A 367 25.10 8.48 21.01
N ARG A 368 24.48 9.67 21.16
CA ARG A 368 23.04 9.84 21.06
C ARG A 368 22.56 9.44 19.64
N PRO A 369 21.71 8.41 19.51
CA PRO A 369 21.17 7.99 18.21
C PRO A 369 20.07 8.93 17.72
N ALA A 370 19.78 8.88 16.43
CA ALA A 370 18.57 9.48 15.88
C ALA A 370 17.32 8.71 16.35
N ILE A 371 16.25 9.43 16.66
CA ILE A 371 14.98 8.82 17.07
C ILE A 371 14.41 8.02 15.88
N PRO A 372 13.96 6.77 16.08
CA PRO A 372 13.38 5.97 15.00
C PRO A 372 12.12 6.60 14.42
N ASN A 373 11.88 6.31 13.15
CA ASN A 373 10.65 6.70 12.46
C ASN A 373 10.13 5.50 11.65
N LYS A 374 9.30 4.67 12.28
CA LYS A 374 8.66 3.54 11.59
C LYS A 374 7.60 4.05 10.62
N VAL A 375 7.25 3.24 9.62
CA VAL A 375 6.08 3.52 8.79
C VAL A 375 4.85 3.62 9.71
N GLN A 376 4.11 4.72 9.58
CA GLN A 376 2.90 4.97 10.35
C GLN A 376 1.72 5.22 9.41
N LEU A 377 0.54 4.81 9.85
CA LEU A 377 -0.71 5.05 9.15
C LEU A 377 -1.70 5.56 10.20
N THR A 378 -2.10 6.82 10.09
CA THR A 378 -2.92 7.47 11.13
C THR A 378 -4.38 7.59 10.73
N SER A 379 -4.74 7.25 9.49
CA SER A 379 -6.12 7.22 9.01
C SER A 379 -6.30 6.17 7.92
N ALA A 380 -7.52 5.65 7.82
CA ALA A 380 -7.93 4.72 6.78
C ALA A 380 -9.39 5.01 6.35
N SER A 381 -9.72 4.69 5.11
CA SER A 381 -11.08 4.74 4.58
C SER A 381 -11.43 3.47 3.81
N TRP A 382 -12.72 3.17 3.74
CA TRP A 382 -13.30 2.03 3.01
C TRP A 382 -14.77 2.34 2.72
N GLY A 383 -15.47 1.43 2.05
CA GLY A 383 -16.92 1.60 1.86
C GLY A 383 -17.64 0.30 1.56
N ILE A 384 -18.96 0.40 1.57
CA ILE A 384 -19.88 -0.70 1.32
C ILE A 384 -20.89 -0.26 0.26
N TRP A 385 -21.11 -1.10 -0.74
CA TRP A 385 -22.21 -0.92 -1.69
C TRP A 385 -23.55 -1.22 -1.03
N ARG A 386 -24.48 -0.28 -1.13
CA ARG A 386 -25.86 -0.42 -0.67
C ARG A 386 -26.80 -0.48 -1.87
N PRO A 387 -27.46 -1.61 -2.11
CA PRO A 387 -28.40 -1.74 -3.22
C PRO A 387 -29.72 -1.03 -2.90
N TRP A 388 -30.39 -0.51 -3.93
CA TRP A 388 -31.76 -0.01 -3.87
C TRP A 388 -32.49 -0.31 -5.18
N TRP A 389 -33.81 -0.54 -5.10
CA TRP A 389 -34.61 -0.89 -6.26
C TRP A 389 -35.03 0.37 -7.02
N TYR A 390 -34.64 0.48 -8.29
CA TYR A 390 -35.13 1.51 -9.19
C TYR A 390 -36.37 0.99 -9.92
N ALA A 391 -37.55 1.46 -9.52
CA ALA A 391 -38.80 1.04 -10.14
C ALA A 391 -38.96 1.66 -11.54
N TYR A 392 -39.23 0.82 -12.53
CA TYR A 392 -39.47 1.23 -13.91
C TYR A 392 -40.78 0.63 -14.42
N TRP A 393 -41.87 1.37 -14.20
CA TRP A 393 -43.22 0.91 -14.55
C TRP A 393 -43.46 1.03 -16.05
N VAL A 394 -43.71 -0.12 -16.70
CA VAL A 394 -44.03 -0.23 -18.12
C VAL A 394 -45.45 -0.76 -18.28
N TRP A 395 -46.22 -0.13 -19.17
CA TRP A 395 -47.56 -0.61 -19.52
C TRP A 395 -47.46 -1.78 -20.49
N HIS A 396 -47.90 -2.96 -20.06
CA HIS A 396 -47.99 -4.15 -20.91
C HIS A 396 -49.41 -4.24 -21.46
N SER A 397 -49.61 -3.81 -22.71
CA SER A 397 -50.93 -3.84 -23.36
C SER A 397 -51.41 -5.27 -23.59
N ASN A 398 -52.67 -5.54 -23.33
CA ASN A 398 -53.35 -6.81 -23.58
C ASN A 398 -54.70 -6.54 -24.26
N TRP A 399 -54.64 -6.33 -25.58
CA TRP A 399 -55.81 -6.02 -26.40
C TRP A 399 -56.69 -7.25 -26.63
N ASN A 400 -57.95 -7.16 -26.20
CA ASN A 400 -58.97 -8.18 -26.39
C ASN A 400 -60.15 -7.61 -27.18
N TRP A 401 -60.64 -8.36 -28.15
CA TRP A 401 -61.79 -7.97 -28.96
C TRP A 401 -63.11 -8.42 -28.32
N TYR A 402 -64.05 -7.50 -28.19
CA TYR A 402 -65.40 -7.76 -27.69
C TYR A 402 -66.42 -7.52 -28.79
N SER A 403 -67.17 -8.55 -29.15
CA SER A 403 -68.24 -8.49 -30.15
C SER A 403 -69.50 -7.87 -29.56
N ASP A 404 -70.18 -7.02 -30.34
CA ASP A 404 -71.48 -6.43 -29.97
C ASP A 404 -72.68 -7.31 -30.37
N GLY A 405 -72.44 -8.46 -31.00
CA GLY A 405 -73.48 -9.42 -31.42
C GLY A 405 -74.26 -9.02 -32.67
N ASN A 406 -74.03 -7.84 -33.25
CA ASN A 406 -74.71 -7.34 -34.46
C ASN A 406 -73.78 -7.22 -35.68
N GLY A 407 -72.63 -7.90 -35.63
CA GLY A 407 -71.61 -7.86 -36.68
C GLY A 407 -70.53 -6.77 -36.48
N GLY A 408 -70.55 -6.05 -35.36
CA GLY A 408 -69.52 -5.12 -34.92
C GLY A 408 -68.80 -5.56 -33.64
N GLY A 409 -67.94 -4.70 -33.11
CA GLY A 409 -67.22 -4.91 -31.86
C GLY A 409 -66.20 -3.81 -31.57
N PHE A 410 -65.51 -3.92 -30.45
CA PHE A 410 -64.47 -2.97 -30.04
C PHE A 410 -63.30 -3.68 -29.35
N TRP A 411 -62.11 -3.10 -29.52
CA TRP A 411 -60.90 -3.53 -28.80
C TRP A 411 -60.87 -2.88 -27.41
N VAL A 412 -60.62 -3.69 -26.39
CA VAL A 412 -60.36 -3.22 -25.02
C VAL A 412 -58.96 -3.67 -24.63
N ASP A 413 -58.14 -2.73 -24.18
CA ASP A 413 -56.86 -3.03 -23.56
C ASP A 413 -57.08 -3.41 -22.10
N ASN A 414 -56.94 -4.70 -21.79
CA ASN A 414 -56.94 -5.24 -20.43
C ASN A 414 -55.50 -5.37 -19.89
N GLY A 415 -54.60 -4.49 -20.33
CA GLY A 415 -53.21 -4.45 -19.93
C GLY A 415 -53.02 -4.12 -18.45
N GLN A 416 -51.78 -4.22 -18.00
CA GLN A 416 -51.39 -3.92 -16.62
C GLN A 416 -50.04 -3.21 -16.59
N TRP A 417 -49.83 -2.40 -15.55
CA TRP A 417 -48.51 -1.87 -15.24
C TRP A 417 -47.65 -2.97 -14.62
N VAL A 418 -46.50 -3.24 -15.23
CA VAL A 418 -45.49 -4.18 -14.74
C VAL A 418 -44.25 -3.37 -14.36
N ASP A 419 -43.70 -3.63 -13.19
CA ASP A 419 -42.41 -3.06 -12.79
C ASP A 419 -41.29 -3.87 -13.46
N GLU A 420 -40.63 -3.27 -14.43
CA GLU A 420 -39.42 -3.79 -15.09
C GLU A 420 -38.16 -3.10 -14.55
N GLY A 421 -38.20 -2.71 -13.27
CA GLY A 421 -37.09 -2.10 -12.56
C GLY A 421 -35.84 -2.97 -12.46
N TRP A 422 -34.78 -2.38 -11.92
CA TRP A 422 -33.51 -3.05 -11.67
C TRP A 422 -32.85 -2.54 -10.39
N TRP A 423 -31.83 -3.27 -9.92
CA TRP A 423 -31.03 -2.87 -8.76
C TRP A 423 -30.00 -1.81 -9.17
N GLU A 424 -30.03 -0.67 -8.46
CA GLU A 424 -29.00 0.36 -8.48
C GLU A 424 -28.22 0.34 -7.16
N PHE A 425 -27.05 0.98 -7.13
CA PHE A 425 -26.13 0.89 -6.00
C PHE A 425 -25.59 2.25 -5.57
N ASP A 426 -25.66 2.53 -4.27
CA ASP A 426 -24.99 3.67 -3.65
C ASP A 426 -23.71 3.20 -2.95
N TRP A 427 -22.68 4.05 -2.90
CA TRP A 427 -21.46 3.78 -2.13
C TRP A 427 -21.49 4.49 -0.78
N ASP A 428 -21.63 3.71 0.30
CA ASP A 428 -21.57 4.22 1.66
C ASP A 428 -20.09 4.27 2.13
N ALA A 429 -19.52 5.48 2.22
CA ALA A 429 -18.13 5.70 2.58
C ALA A 429 -17.90 5.80 4.10
N TYR A 430 -16.89 5.09 4.59
CA TYR A 430 -16.47 5.03 5.99
C TYR A 430 -15.00 5.42 6.16
N GLN A 431 -14.66 5.88 7.35
CA GLN A 431 -13.31 6.29 7.69
C GLN A 431 -13.03 6.11 9.18
N ALA A 432 -11.74 5.96 9.50
CA ALA A 432 -11.22 6.01 10.85
C ALA A 432 -9.89 6.77 10.93
N SER A 433 -9.64 7.36 12.09
CA SER A 433 -8.39 8.06 12.40
C SER A 433 -7.90 7.74 13.80
N LEU A 434 -6.58 7.64 13.95
CA LEU A 434 -5.87 7.40 15.20
C LEU A 434 -5.03 8.63 15.56
N SER A 435 -5.27 9.19 16.73
CA SER A 435 -4.43 10.22 17.35
C SER A 435 -3.85 9.68 18.65
N ALA A 436 -2.60 10.02 18.98
CA ALA A 436 -1.97 9.54 20.20
C ALA A 436 -0.98 10.58 20.76
N ALA A 437 -0.73 10.49 22.06
CA ALA A 437 0.21 11.33 22.79
C ALA A 437 1.00 10.50 23.79
N MET A 438 2.24 10.91 24.05
CA MET A 438 3.15 10.27 24.99
C MET A 438 3.66 11.30 26.00
N SER A 439 3.80 10.88 27.25
CA SER A 439 4.35 11.68 28.33
C SER A 439 5.37 10.87 29.12
N ILE A 440 6.60 11.36 29.18
CA ILE A 440 7.71 10.84 29.98
C ILE A 440 8.00 11.82 31.11
N VAL A 441 7.92 11.37 32.36
CA VAL A 441 8.23 12.20 33.53
C VAL A 441 9.25 11.51 34.42
N PRO A 442 10.07 12.25 35.19
CA PRO A 442 10.89 11.64 36.22
C PRO A 442 10.01 10.83 37.18
N ASP A 443 10.51 9.68 37.63
CA ASP A 443 9.75 8.87 38.58
C ASP A 443 9.50 9.65 39.87
N ALA A 444 8.29 9.52 40.45
CA ALA A 444 7.94 10.28 41.65
C ALA A 444 8.83 9.98 42.89
N LYS A 445 9.67 8.94 42.86
CA LYS A 445 10.69 8.65 43.88
C LYS A 445 12.09 9.11 43.51
N ASN A 446 12.26 9.77 42.37
CA ASN A 446 13.51 10.40 41.96
C ASN A 446 13.77 11.65 42.84
N PRO A 447 14.79 11.66 43.71
CA PRO A 447 15.06 12.77 44.61
C PRO A 447 15.61 14.01 43.90
N THR A 448 16.06 13.86 42.65
CA THR A 448 16.66 14.93 41.84
C THR A 448 15.65 15.58 40.89
N ALA A 449 14.40 15.07 40.88
CA ALA A 449 13.39 15.53 39.94
C ALA A 449 13.00 16.99 40.20
N SER A 450 13.12 17.83 39.16
CA SER A 450 12.60 19.20 39.13
C SER A 450 11.93 19.45 37.78
N GLY A 451 10.59 19.35 37.76
CA GLY A 451 9.83 19.35 36.52
C GLY A 451 10.20 18.15 35.63
N LYS A 452 10.75 18.42 34.45
CA LYS A 452 11.27 17.41 33.52
C LYS A 452 12.79 17.17 33.68
N ASN A 453 13.44 17.81 34.65
CA ASN A 453 14.88 17.62 34.89
C ASN A 453 15.12 16.52 35.90
N MET A 454 16.19 15.74 35.71
CA MET A 454 16.66 14.71 36.65
C MET A 454 18.14 14.39 36.42
N LYS A 455 18.77 13.65 37.33
CA LYS A 455 20.08 13.02 37.07
C LYS A 455 19.92 11.65 36.40
N SER A 456 20.94 11.20 35.69
CA SER A 456 21.03 9.83 35.17
C SER A 456 21.15 8.81 36.33
N GLY A 457 20.78 7.55 36.09
CA GLY A 457 20.73 6.51 37.14
C GLY A 457 19.40 6.41 37.88
N TYR A 458 18.52 7.40 37.72
CA TYR A 458 17.18 7.40 38.29
C TYR A 458 16.11 6.98 37.27
N GLY A 459 14.91 6.72 37.79
CA GLY A 459 13.77 6.22 37.03
C GLY A 459 12.97 7.29 36.29
N VAL A 460 12.32 6.89 35.20
CA VAL A 460 11.27 7.62 34.49
C VAL A 460 9.97 6.81 34.46
N ASN A 461 8.82 7.49 34.53
CA ASN A 461 7.51 6.92 34.24
C ASN A 461 7.05 7.34 32.85
N GLN A 462 6.23 6.49 32.23
CA GLN A 462 5.62 6.74 30.94
C GLN A 462 4.11 6.58 30.99
N THR A 463 3.40 7.48 30.30
CA THR A 463 2.00 7.32 29.93
C THR A 463 1.86 7.59 28.43
N THR A 464 1.12 6.72 27.74
CA THR A 464 0.74 6.89 26.35
C THR A 464 -0.77 6.79 26.22
N THR A 465 -1.41 7.77 25.59
CA THR A 465 -2.86 7.81 25.36
C THR A 465 -3.15 7.76 23.87
N ALA A 466 -4.17 7.01 23.46
CA ALA A 466 -4.62 6.92 22.08
C ALA A 466 -6.12 7.20 22.00
N ASN A 467 -6.54 7.94 20.97
CA ASN A 467 -7.93 8.22 20.66
C ASN A 467 -8.23 7.82 19.20
N VAL A 468 -9.19 6.93 19.04
CA VAL A 468 -9.70 6.48 17.74
C VAL A 468 -11.05 7.16 17.47
N SER A 469 -11.19 7.74 16.28
CA SER A 469 -12.45 8.28 15.77
C SER A 469 -12.86 7.51 14.52
N THR A 470 -14.13 7.14 14.40
CA THR A 470 -14.67 6.39 13.26
C THR A 470 -16.17 6.66 13.11
N ASN A 471 -16.67 6.59 11.87
CA ASN A 471 -18.10 6.58 11.59
C ASN A 471 -18.68 5.16 11.44
N GLN A 472 -17.89 4.10 11.63
CA GLN A 472 -18.33 2.70 11.64
C GLN A 472 -17.60 1.89 12.71
N SER A 473 -18.15 1.89 13.93
CA SER A 473 -17.51 1.29 15.11
C SER A 473 -17.36 -0.24 15.03
N SER A 474 -18.25 -0.93 14.34
CA SER A 474 -18.18 -2.39 14.15
C SER A 474 -16.93 -2.83 13.35
N ALA A 475 -16.39 -1.93 12.53
CA ALA A 475 -15.28 -2.19 11.62
C ALA A 475 -13.92 -1.67 12.13
N VAL A 476 -13.82 -1.24 13.40
CA VAL A 476 -12.58 -0.65 13.94
C VAL A 476 -12.30 -1.13 15.36
N THR A 477 -11.04 -1.44 15.65
CA THR A 477 -10.56 -1.69 17.02
C THR A 477 -9.93 -0.43 17.63
N GLY A 478 -9.86 -0.36 18.96
CA GLY A 478 -8.95 0.59 19.61
C GLY A 478 -7.49 0.19 19.37
N ALA A 479 -6.54 1.07 19.70
CA ALA A 479 -5.14 0.68 19.79
C ALA A 479 -4.92 -0.30 20.96
N GLN A 480 -4.08 -1.32 20.76
CA GLN A 480 -3.96 -2.44 21.70
C GLN A 480 -2.53 -2.73 22.15
N THR A 481 -1.55 -2.23 21.40
CA THR A 481 -0.14 -2.50 21.65
C THR A 481 0.64 -1.20 21.63
N ALA A 482 1.56 -1.05 22.58
CA ALA A 482 2.54 0.01 22.59
C ALA A 482 3.89 -0.53 23.06
N LEU A 483 4.93 -0.34 22.24
CA LEU A 483 6.30 -0.75 22.52
C LEU A 483 7.17 0.48 22.72
N THR A 484 7.85 0.56 23.86
CA THR A 484 8.82 1.63 24.12
C THR A 484 10.25 1.12 23.97
N TYR A 485 11.01 1.74 23.10
CA TYR A 485 12.45 1.55 22.90
C TYR A 485 13.22 2.70 23.55
N PHE A 486 14.46 2.42 23.95
CA PHE A 486 15.23 3.35 24.76
C PHE A 486 16.56 3.76 24.09
N PRO A 487 17.00 5.03 24.27
CA PRO A 487 18.16 5.57 23.59
C PRO A 487 19.48 4.93 24.01
N GLU A 488 19.59 4.39 25.24
CA GLU A 488 20.78 3.68 25.73
C GLU A 488 21.07 2.36 24.99
N PHE A 489 20.04 1.78 24.35
CA PHE A 489 20.16 0.57 23.52
C PHE A 489 20.05 0.87 22.03
N LEU A 490 20.29 2.13 21.64
CA LEU A 490 20.20 2.59 20.26
C LEU A 490 18.84 2.30 19.60
N TYR A 491 17.78 2.18 20.42
CA TYR A 491 16.44 1.76 20.02
C TYR A 491 16.35 0.42 19.28
N ALA A 492 17.32 -0.48 19.45
CA ALA A 492 17.41 -1.73 18.69
C ALA A 492 17.14 -2.97 19.55
N THR A 493 17.91 -3.15 20.62
CA THR A 493 18.05 -4.46 21.28
C THR A 493 16.92 -4.79 22.25
N TYR A 494 16.42 -3.81 22.99
CA TYR A 494 15.44 -4.01 24.05
C TYR A 494 14.26 -3.06 23.94
N TRP A 495 13.10 -3.51 24.39
CA TRP A 495 11.90 -2.70 24.49
C TRP A 495 11.06 -3.11 25.68
N ARG A 496 10.24 -2.17 26.16
CA ARG A 496 9.19 -2.47 27.13
C ARG A 496 7.85 -2.49 26.43
N LEU A 497 7.18 -3.64 26.52
CA LEU A 497 5.77 -3.75 26.18
C LEU A 497 4.96 -3.04 27.27
N LEU A 498 4.22 -1.99 26.89
CA LEU A 498 3.40 -1.25 27.83
C LEU A 498 2.14 -2.04 28.20
N GLU A 499 1.75 -1.94 29.46
CA GLU A 499 0.49 -2.47 29.93
C GLU A 499 -0.64 -1.52 29.54
N ARG A 500 -1.65 -2.06 28.87
CA ARG A 500 -2.86 -1.31 28.52
C ARG A 500 -3.76 -1.19 29.76
N THR A 501 -3.67 -0.05 30.44
CA THR A 501 -4.42 0.23 31.68
C THR A 501 -5.83 0.76 31.44
N GLN A 502 -6.12 1.24 30.23
CA GLN A 502 -7.47 1.61 29.80
C GLN A 502 -7.76 1.09 28.38
N ASN A 503 -8.96 0.54 28.21
CA ASN A 503 -9.42 -0.14 26.99
C ASN A 503 -10.35 0.73 26.14
N GLY A 504 -10.59 0.32 24.89
CA GLY A 504 -11.54 0.96 23.98
C GLY A 504 -10.90 1.97 23.03
N TYR A 505 -11.70 2.89 22.49
CA TYR A 505 -11.22 3.91 21.55
C TYR A 505 -10.42 5.02 22.20
N GLY A 506 -10.62 5.28 23.50
CA GLY A 506 -9.74 6.08 24.34
C GLY A 506 -8.88 5.17 25.20
N SER A 507 -7.78 4.63 24.66
CA SER A 507 -6.90 3.71 25.37
C SER A 507 -5.73 4.41 26.06
N LYS A 508 -5.27 3.84 27.18
CA LYS A 508 -4.13 4.33 27.96
C LYS A 508 -3.16 3.18 28.21
N PHE A 509 -1.88 3.48 28.08
CA PHE A 509 -0.78 2.56 28.25
C PHE A 509 0.26 3.14 29.21
N GLU A 510 0.78 2.29 30.08
CA GLU A 510 1.81 2.66 31.07
C GLU A 510 2.86 1.54 31.12
N PHE A 511 4.06 1.83 31.62
CA PHE A 511 5.04 0.76 31.86
C PHE A 511 4.42 -0.34 32.72
N ALA A 512 4.66 -1.61 32.38
CA ALA A 512 4.40 -2.70 33.31
C ALA A 512 5.22 -2.52 34.60
N PRO A 513 4.78 -3.05 35.76
CA PRO A 513 5.57 -3.01 36.99
C PRO A 513 6.99 -3.53 36.78
N ASN A 514 8.00 -2.72 37.13
CA ASN A 514 9.39 -3.11 36.95
C ASN A 514 9.83 -4.06 38.06
N LYS A 515 10.27 -5.28 37.69
CA LYS A 515 10.78 -6.31 38.61
C LYS A 515 12.02 -5.87 39.39
N TYR A 516 12.79 -4.91 38.88
CA TYR A 516 13.99 -4.38 39.51
C TYR A 516 13.70 -3.20 40.46
N SER A 517 12.49 -2.66 40.44
CA SER A 517 12.10 -1.61 41.38
C SER A 517 11.78 -2.23 42.75
N THR A 518 12.46 -1.79 43.81
CA THR A 518 12.17 -2.14 45.22
C THR A 518 10.69 -1.97 45.58
N TYR A 519 10.03 -0.95 45.02
CA TYR A 519 8.62 -0.63 45.27
C TYR A 519 7.65 -1.15 44.18
N LYS A 520 8.10 -2.07 43.29
CA LYS A 520 7.35 -2.56 42.12
C LYS A 520 6.69 -1.45 41.28
N ARG A 521 7.36 -0.31 41.11
CA ARG A 521 6.84 0.85 40.39
C ARG A 521 6.87 0.63 38.88
N ARG A 522 5.99 1.33 38.17
CA ARG A 522 5.92 1.40 36.70
C ARG A 522 7.02 2.32 36.15
N THR A 523 8.27 2.02 36.48
CA THR A 523 9.44 2.88 36.19
C THR A 523 10.45 2.17 35.30
N HIS A 524 11.10 2.92 34.41
CA HIS A 524 12.30 2.50 33.68
C HIS A 524 13.51 3.23 34.24
N PHE A 525 14.59 2.55 34.59
CA PHE A 525 15.79 3.19 35.12
C PHE A 525 16.72 3.58 33.98
N THR A 526 17.23 4.81 34.01
CA THR A 526 18.26 5.27 33.07
C THR A 526 19.64 4.76 33.52
N PRO A 527 20.56 4.44 32.60
CA PRO A 527 21.92 4.07 33.00
C PRO A 527 22.67 5.28 33.56
N VAL A 528 23.58 5.05 34.51
CA VAL A 528 24.33 6.13 35.17
C VAL A 528 25.27 6.85 34.20
N TYR A 529 25.86 6.14 33.23
CA TYR A 529 26.73 6.73 32.22
C TYR A 529 26.00 7.59 31.17
N PHE A 530 24.66 7.69 31.21
CA PHE A 530 23.91 8.43 30.19
C PHE A 530 24.29 9.92 30.19
N LEU A 531 24.50 10.47 28.99
CA LEU A 531 24.97 11.85 28.80
C LEU A 531 23.91 12.89 29.19
N ASP A 532 24.39 14.04 29.67
CA ASP A 532 23.58 15.23 29.85
C ASP A 532 22.80 15.62 28.58
N GLY A 533 21.63 16.23 28.78
CA GLY A 533 20.70 16.62 27.74
C GLY A 533 19.46 15.72 27.67
N ALA A 534 18.80 15.68 26.51
CA ALA A 534 17.50 15.03 26.38
C ALA A 534 17.58 13.50 26.50
N TYR A 535 16.87 12.88 27.42
CA TYR A 535 16.62 11.44 27.43
C TYR A 535 15.27 11.18 26.77
N THR A 536 15.29 10.58 25.58
CA THR A 536 14.10 10.49 24.70
C THR A 536 13.74 9.04 24.39
N PRO A 537 12.91 8.37 25.20
CA PRO A 537 12.28 7.11 24.81
C PRO A 537 11.41 7.27 23.56
N TYR A 538 11.37 6.24 22.73
CA TYR A 538 10.57 6.18 21.51
C TYR A 538 9.50 5.11 21.65
N THR A 539 8.23 5.45 21.41
CA THR A 539 7.12 4.49 21.45
C THR A 539 6.51 4.28 20.08
N TRP A 540 6.35 3.02 19.69
CA TRP A 540 5.52 2.63 18.56
C TRP A 540 4.18 2.09 19.09
N LEU A 541 3.09 2.80 18.78
CA LEU A 541 1.73 2.44 19.15
C LEU A 541 1.01 1.85 17.92
N ALA A 542 0.38 0.70 18.08
CA ALA A 542 -0.14 -0.12 16.98
C ALA A 542 -1.38 -0.93 17.38
N ASP A 543 -1.77 -1.86 16.50
CA ASP A 543 -2.92 -2.77 16.64
C ASP A 543 -4.28 -2.06 16.73
N CYS A 544 -4.42 -0.92 16.05
CA CYS A 544 -5.70 -0.30 15.73
C CYS A 544 -6.13 -0.78 14.33
N TRP A 545 -6.89 -1.87 14.26
CA TRP A 545 -7.24 -2.54 13.01
C TRP A 545 -8.49 -1.94 12.35
N THR A 546 -8.43 -1.80 11.03
CA THR A 546 -9.52 -1.41 10.12
C THR A 546 -9.61 -2.42 8.97
N PRO A 547 -10.66 -2.41 8.14
CA PRO A 547 -10.79 -3.34 7.01
C PRO A 547 -9.66 -3.21 5.98
N THR A 548 -9.03 -2.04 5.89
CA THR A 548 -7.94 -1.75 4.94
C THR A 548 -6.55 -1.81 5.56
N GLY A 549 -6.43 -2.17 6.84
CA GLY A 549 -5.15 -2.39 7.51
C GLY A 549 -5.05 -1.81 8.91
N MET A 550 -3.83 -1.87 9.45
CA MET A 550 -3.51 -1.42 10.81
C MET A 550 -3.09 0.04 10.84
N LEU A 551 -3.76 0.84 11.67
CA LEU A 551 -3.30 2.16 12.06
C LEU A 551 -2.21 2.06 13.13
N SER A 552 -1.19 2.90 13.01
CA SER A 552 -0.06 2.99 13.93
C SER A 552 0.52 4.40 13.98
N VAL A 553 1.20 4.73 15.07
CA VAL A 553 1.77 6.07 15.33
C VAL A 553 3.13 5.94 16.01
N ASN A 554 4.07 6.79 15.58
CA ASN A 554 5.35 7.01 16.25
C ASN A 554 5.22 8.13 17.30
N LEU A 555 5.71 7.89 18.51
CA LEU A 555 5.65 8.85 19.60
C LEU A 555 7.03 8.98 20.28
N SER A 556 7.32 10.18 20.76
CA SER A 556 8.48 10.42 21.63
C SER A 556 8.17 11.58 22.56
N ASP A 557 8.76 11.56 23.75
CA ASP A 557 8.78 12.66 24.70
C ASP A 557 10.08 12.53 25.51
N SER A 558 10.53 13.61 26.14
CA SER A 558 11.84 13.66 26.79
C SER A 558 11.78 14.20 28.22
N VAL A 559 12.73 13.74 29.02
CA VAL A 559 13.22 14.43 30.23
C VAL A 559 14.63 14.94 29.97
N THR A 560 15.10 15.88 30.76
CA THR A 560 16.45 16.44 30.63
C THR A 560 17.34 15.87 31.74
N ILE A 561 18.45 15.26 31.36
CA ILE A 561 19.48 14.77 32.27
C ILE A 561 20.52 15.86 32.53
N HIS A 562 20.84 16.08 33.81
CA HIS A 562 21.89 17.00 34.26
C HIS A 562 22.66 16.42 35.44
N GLY A 563 23.84 15.86 35.17
CA GLY A 563 24.62 15.11 36.14
C GLY A 563 24.12 13.69 36.35
N THR A 564 24.76 12.99 37.28
CA THR A 564 24.58 11.55 37.49
C THR A 564 24.27 11.21 38.94
N LEU A 565 23.73 10.01 39.18
CA LEU A 565 23.52 9.47 40.54
C LEU A 565 24.80 9.54 41.41
N TRP A 566 25.99 9.46 40.81
CA TRP A 566 27.26 9.59 41.56
C TRP A 566 27.45 10.98 42.17
N ASP A 567 26.88 12.03 41.57
CA ASP A 567 26.95 13.39 42.10
C ASP A 567 26.13 13.57 43.39
N ASP A 568 25.21 12.64 43.67
CA ASP A 568 24.45 12.60 44.92
C ASP A 568 25.13 11.77 46.02
N TRP A 569 26.15 10.99 45.66
CA TRP A 569 26.83 10.13 46.62
C TRP A 569 27.82 10.93 47.47
N HIS A 570 27.40 11.25 48.70
CA HIS A 570 28.30 11.85 49.69
C HIS A 570 29.17 10.76 50.33
N ILE A 571 30.49 10.81 50.10
CA ILE A 571 31.47 10.09 50.93
C ILE A 571 31.67 10.89 52.22
N GLY A 572 30.87 10.59 53.25
CA GLY A 572 31.13 11.07 54.60
C GLY A 572 32.26 10.24 55.25
N PRO A 573 33.20 10.84 55.99
CA PRO A 573 34.22 10.07 56.69
C PRO A 573 33.56 9.11 57.68
N VAL A 574 33.96 7.83 57.65
CA VAL A 574 33.64 6.87 58.71
C VAL A 574 34.22 7.44 60.00
N LYS A 575 33.37 7.77 60.98
CA LYS A 575 33.87 8.11 62.31
C LYS A 575 34.63 6.88 62.84
N PRO A 576 35.93 7.01 63.17
CA PRO A 576 36.76 5.90 63.64
C PRO A 576 36.19 5.20 64.88
#